data_AF-A0A9D1F1V5-F1
#
_entry.id   AF-A0A9D1F1V5-F1
#
_cell.length_a   1.000
_cell.length_b   1.000
_cell.length_c   1.000
_cell.angle_alpha   90.00
_cell.angle_beta   90.00
_cell.angle_gamma   90.00
#
_symmetry.space_group_name_H-M   'P 1'
#
loop_
_entity.id
_entity.type
_entity.pdbx_description
1 polymer ?
#
loop_
_entity_poly.entity_id
_entity_poly.type
_entity_poly.pdbx_seq_one_letter_code
_entity_poly.pdbx_strand_id
1 'polypeptide(L)'
;MAFLYEKIDALKEFGAYAELPLSVSKNLKQSFELRPYQKDAFCNFITYFESRLRQKPTQTLFHMATGSGKTLIMAGLMLYLYKQGYRNFLFFVHLSNIVKKTKENFLNPASSKYLFAEEINIGGERIKVKEVSNFQDVDENAIN
;
A
#
# COMPACT_ATOMS: atom_id res chain seq x y z
N MET A 1 -1.00 25.91 13.42
CA MET A 1 -1.39 25.18 12.19
C MET A 1 -1.54 23.73 12.58
N ALA A 2 -2.72 23.12 12.40
CA ALA A 2 -2.95 21.73 12.84
C ALA A 2 -2.21 20.73 11.95
N PHE A 3 -1.60 19.71 12.56
CA PHE A 3 -0.97 18.59 11.88
C PHE A 3 -2.01 17.75 11.13
N LEU A 4 -1.56 16.96 10.15
CA LEU A 4 -2.45 16.11 9.37
C LEU A 4 -3.16 15.06 10.24
N TYR A 5 -2.47 14.47 11.21
CA TYR A 5 -3.07 13.44 12.07
C TYR A 5 -4.23 14.01 12.90
N GLU A 6 -4.11 15.24 13.42
CA GLU A 6 -5.17 15.91 14.19
C GLU A 6 -6.44 16.12 13.33
N LYS A 7 -6.27 16.45 12.04
CA LYS A 7 -7.40 16.59 11.12
C LYS A 7 -8.07 15.25 10.81
N ILE A 8 -7.29 14.17 10.72
CA ILE A 8 -7.80 12.82 10.51
C ILE A 8 -8.55 12.34 11.75
N ASP A 9 -8.03 12.60 12.95
CA ASP A 9 -8.69 12.25 14.21
C ASP A 9 -10.05 12.95 14.33
N ALA A 10 -10.13 14.24 13.96
CA ALA A 10 -11.42 14.93 13.87
C ALA A 10 -12.37 14.26 12.88
N LEU A 11 -11.92 13.93 11.66
CA LEU A 11 -12.75 13.20 10.68
C LEU A 11 -13.24 11.85 11.24
N LYS A 12 -12.41 11.18 12.03
CA LYS A 12 -12.75 9.92 12.68
C LYS A 12 -13.85 10.09 13.73
N GLU A 13 -13.77 11.13 14.57
CA GLU A 13 -14.80 11.46 15.55
C GLU A 13 -16.14 11.81 14.93
N PHE A 14 -16.13 12.50 13.77
CA PHE A 14 -17.34 12.86 13.03
C PHE A 14 -17.88 11.74 12.11
N GLY A 15 -17.36 10.51 12.22
CA GLY A 15 -17.84 9.36 11.45
C GLY A 15 -17.46 9.35 9.97
N ALA A 16 -16.51 10.19 9.55
CA ALA A 16 -16.01 10.28 8.18
C ALA A 16 -14.70 9.48 7.99
N TYR A 17 -14.50 8.42 8.77
CA TYR A 17 -13.32 7.56 8.69
C TYR A 17 -13.49 6.49 7.61
N ALA A 18 -12.49 6.33 6.75
CA ALA A 18 -12.51 5.29 5.73
C ALA A 18 -12.40 3.90 6.35
N GLU A 19 -13.16 2.95 5.81
CA GLU A 19 -13.00 1.53 6.12
C GLU A 19 -11.86 0.90 5.30
N LEU A 20 -11.30 -0.19 5.81
CA LEU A 20 -10.26 -0.93 5.09
C LEU A 20 -10.86 -1.63 3.85
N PRO A 21 -10.46 -1.26 2.62
CA PRO A 21 -11.08 -1.80 1.41
C PRO A 21 -10.77 -3.29 1.22
N LEU A 22 -11.74 -4.03 0.66
CA LEU A 22 -11.55 -5.43 0.28
C LEU A 22 -10.42 -5.63 -0.73
N SER A 23 -10.14 -4.62 -1.58
CA SER A 23 -9.00 -4.66 -2.51
C SER A 23 -7.65 -4.74 -1.80
N VAL A 24 -7.58 -4.36 -0.52
CA VAL A 24 -6.38 -4.51 0.32
C VAL A 24 -6.48 -5.78 1.15
N SER A 25 -7.54 -5.93 1.95
CA SER A 25 -7.62 -7.00 2.95
C SER A 25 -7.68 -8.41 2.35
N LYS A 26 -8.29 -8.59 1.18
CA LYS A 26 -8.35 -9.91 0.49
C LYS A 26 -7.13 -10.23 -0.36
N ASN A 27 -6.31 -9.24 -0.70
CA ASN A 27 -5.21 -9.39 -1.67
C ASN A 27 -3.82 -9.35 -1.03
N LEU A 28 -3.73 -8.99 0.25
CA LEU A 28 -2.53 -9.26 1.04
C LEU A 28 -2.45 -10.74 1.44
N LYS A 29 -1.25 -11.21 1.76
CA LYS A 29 -1.04 -12.58 2.23
C LYS A 29 -1.81 -12.83 3.52
N GLN A 30 -2.74 -13.78 3.49
CA GLN A 30 -3.67 -14.03 4.60
C GLN A 30 -3.02 -14.57 5.87
N SER A 31 -1.83 -15.17 5.77
CA SER A 31 -1.04 -15.57 6.95
C SER A 31 -0.44 -14.39 7.71
N PHE A 32 -0.46 -13.17 7.14
CA PHE A 32 0.00 -11.95 7.80
C PHE A 32 -1.20 -11.19 8.36
N GLU A 33 -1.56 -11.51 9.60
CA GLU A 33 -2.64 -10.81 10.29
C GLU A 33 -2.29 -9.32 10.47
N LEU A 34 -3.20 -8.45 10.02
CA LEU A 34 -3.03 -7.01 10.15
C LEU A 34 -3.22 -6.56 11.60
N ARG A 35 -2.16 -5.98 12.15
CA ARG A 35 -2.19 -5.36 13.49
C ARG A 35 -3.12 -4.13 13.47
N PRO A 36 -3.73 -3.74 14.60
CA PRO A 36 -4.65 -2.59 14.66
C PRO A 36 -4.06 -1.32 14.03
N TYR A 37 -2.82 -0.96 14.37
CA TYR A 37 -2.16 0.23 13.81
C TYR A 37 -1.87 0.14 12.31
N GLN A 38 -1.74 -1.07 11.74
CA GLN A 38 -1.57 -1.22 10.30
C GLN A 38 -2.90 -0.97 9.59
N LYS A 39 -4.01 -1.43 10.18
CA LYS A 39 -5.37 -1.08 9.72
C LYS A 39 -5.59 0.43 9.81
N ASP A 40 -5.25 1.04 10.95
CA ASP A 40 -5.33 2.50 11.11
C ASP A 40 -4.44 3.23 10.10
N ALA A 41 -3.23 2.74 9.79
CA ALA A 41 -2.36 3.34 8.79
C ALA A 41 -2.99 3.35 7.39
N PHE A 42 -3.66 2.26 6.99
CA PHE A 42 -4.42 2.20 5.74
C PHE A 42 -5.60 3.17 5.76
N CYS A 43 -6.44 3.09 6.79
CA CYS A 43 -7.64 3.90 6.91
C CYS A 43 -7.31 5.40 6.99
N ASN A 44 -6.24 5.79 7.70
CA ASN A 44 -5.74 7.17 7.75
C ASN A 44 -5.31 7.65 6.36
N PHE A 45 -4.54 6.85 5.62
CA PHE A 45 -4.13 7.20 4.27
C PHE A 45 -5.33 7.39 3.35
N ILE A 46 -6.27 6.44 3.36
CA ILE A 46 -7.46 6.46 2.48
C ILE A 46 -8.37 7.63 2.82
N THR A 47 -8.64 7.86 4.11
CA THR A 47 -9.39 9.01 4.61
C THR A 47 -8.78 10.30 4.09
N TYR A 48 -7.47 10.48 4.25
CA TYR A 48 -6.79 11.65 3.71
C TYR A 48 -6.87 11.73 2.18
N PHE A 49 -6.59 10.63 1.48
CA PHE A 49 -6.49 10.54 0.03
C PHE A 49 -7.81 10.81 -0.70
N GLU A 50 -8.93 10.48 -0.07
CA GLU A 50 -10.29 10.69 -0.61
C GLU A 50 -10.92 12.00 -0.10
N SER A 51 -10.39 12.57 0.98
CA SER A 51 -10.90 13.83 1.54
C SER A 51 -10.55 15.07 0.71
N ARG A 52 -11.29 16.15 0.95
CA ARG A 52 -10.98 17.51 0.46
C ARG A 52 -9.69 18.09 1.06
N LEU A 53 -9.14 17.47 2.11
CA LEU A 53 -7.88 17.91 2.73
C LEU A 53 -6.66 17.54 1.88
N ARG A 54 -6.82 16.61 0.92
CA ARG A 54 -5.74 16.11 0.07
C ARG A 54 -5.06 17.24 -0.70
N GLN A 55 -3.76 17.38 -0.48
CA GLN A 55 -2.90 18.22 -1.30
C GLN A 55 -2.37 17.43 -2.51
N LYS A 56 -2.18 18.13 -3.64
CA LYS A 56 -1.59 17.59 -4.88
C LYS A 56 -0.32 18.39 -5.21
N PRO A 57 0.84 17.74 -5.43
CA PRO A 57 1.08 16.30 -5.34
C PRO A 57 0.90 15.78 -3.90
N THR A 58 0.39 14.56 -3.76
CA THR A 58 0.09 13.98 -2.45
C THR A 58 1.35 13.42 -1.81
N GLN A 59 1.67 13.93 -0.63
CA GLN A 59 2.82 13.51 0.16
C GLN A 59 2.35 13.08 1.54
N THR A 60 2.80 11.92 2.00
CA THR A 60 2.43 11.34 3.29
C THR A 60 3.67 10.77 3.97
N LEU A 61 3.79 11.00 5.27
CA LEU A 61 4.90 10.52 6.09
C LEU A 61 4.39 9.52 7.13
N PHE A 62 4.97 8.33 7.14
CA PHE A 62 4.67 7.27 8.11
C PHE A 62 5.84 7.13 9.08
N HIS A 63 5.67 7.60 10.32
CA HIS A 63 6.65 7.43 11.39
C HIS A 63 6.53 6.05 12.01
N MET A 64 7.44 5.14 11.67
CA MET A 64 7.30 3.72 12.04
C MET A 64 8.63 3.04 12.39
N ALA A 65 8.66 2.31 13.52
CA ALA A 65 9.81 1.57 14.01
C ALA A 65 10.25 0.43 13.07
N THR A 66 11.50 -0.03 13.15
CA THR A 66 11.98 -1.23 12.44
C THR A 66 11.24 -2.47 12.94
N GLY A 67 10.91 -3.41 12.05
CA GLY A 67 10.13 -4.63 12.40
C GLY A 67 8.62 -4.43 12.59
N SER A 68 8.10 -3.20 12.47
CA SER A 68 6.66 -2.89 12.57
C SER A 68 5.82 -3.36 11.37
N GLY A 69 6.43 -3.97 10.35
CA GLY A 69 5.70 -4.42 9.15
C GLY A 69 5.43 -3.31 8.13
N LYS A 70 6.29 -2.28 8.04
CA LYS A 70 6.19 -1.19 7.04
C LYS A 70 5.98 -1.69 5.61
N THR A 71 6.70 -2.75 5.21
CA THR A 71 6.62 -3.28 3.84
C THR A 71 5.24 -3.87 3.53
N LEU A 72 4.54 -4.42 4.51
CA LEU A 72 3.17 -4.89 4.35
C LEU A 72 2.20 -3.74 4.10
N ILE A 73 2.40 -2.60 4.78
CA ILE A 73 1.64 -1.37 4.51
C ILE A 73 1.92 -0.87 3.08
N MET A 74 3.17 -0.88 2.63
CA MET A 74 3.51 -0.51 1.26
C MET A 74 2.76 -1.39 0.24
N ALA A 75 2.77 -2.71 0.41
CA ALA A 75 2.02 -3.63 -0.45
C ALA A 75 0.51 -3.37 -0.45
N GLY A 76 -0.08 -3.12 0.71
CA GLY A 76 -1.50 -2.80 0.81
C GLY A 76 -1.86 -1.48 0.13
N LEU A 77 -1.01 -0.47 0.27
CA LEU A 77 -1.19 0.82 -0.42
C LEU A 77 -1.02 0.69 -1.94
N MET A 78 -0.13 -0.17 -2.43
CA MET A 78 -0.02 -0.46 -3.86
C MET A 78 -1.32 -1.04 -4.42
N LEU A 79 -1.92 -2.00 -3.71
CA LEU A 79 -3.20 -2.60 -4.10
C LEU A 79 -4.34 -1.56 -4.13
N TYR A 80 -4.42 -0.70 -3.11
CA TYR A 80 -5.39 0.38 -3.07
C TYR A 80 -5.16 1.37 -4.22
N LEU A 81 -3.93 1.86 -4.41
CA LEU A 81 -3.60 2.83 -5.45
C LEU A 81 -3.78 2.26 -6.85
N TYR A 82 -3.54 0.95 -7.05
CA TYR A 82 -3.85 0.29 -8.31
C TYR A 82 -5.34 0.42 -8.67
N LYS A 83 -6.22 0.19 -7.71
CA LYS A 83 -7.67 0.41 -7.88
C LYS A 83 -8.00 1.88 -8.18
N GLN A 84 -7.19 2.83 -7.70
CA GLN A 84 -7.32 4.27 -7.98
C GLN A 84 -6.69 4.70 -9.32
N GLY A 85 -6.24 3.75 -10.16
CA GLY A 85 -5.69 4.03 -11.49
C GLY A 85 -4.17 4.18 -11.56
N TYR A 86 -3.44 4.01 -10.45
CA TYR A 86 -1.98 4.05 -10.47
C TYR A 86 -1.42 2.72 -10.98
N ARG A 87 -0.35 2.77 -11.78
CA ARG A 87 0.27 1.56 -12.36
C ARG A 87 1.75 1.40 -12.02
N ASN A 88 2.44 2.51 -11.78
CA ASN A 88 3.89 2.54 -11.63
C ASN A 88 4.28 2.92 -10.20
N PHE A 89 5.10 2.09 -9.55
CA PHE A 89 5.55 2.26 -8.18
C PHE A 89 7.07 2.26 -8.09
N LEU A 90 7.65 3.41 -7.73
CA LEU A 90 9.08 3.57 -7.60
C LEU A 90 9.52 3.55 -6.13
N PHE A 91 10.52 2.74 -5.83
CA PHE A 91 11.09 2.61 -4.49
C PHE A 91 12.52 3.11 -4.43
N PHE A 92 12.78 4.09 -3.56
CA PHE A 92 14.12 4.55 -3.24
C PHE A 92 14.58 3.94 -1.92
N VAL A 93 15.70 3.22 -1.94
CA VAL A 93 16.32 2.64 -0.74
C VAL A 93 17.83 2.85 -0.80
N HIS A 94 18.44 3.05 0.37
CA HIS A 94 19.87 3.38 0.46
C HIS A 94 20.79 2.18 0.25
N LEU A 95 20.33 0.96 0.54
CA LEU A 95 21.18 -0.23 0.57
C LEU A 95 20.70 -1.32 -0.40
N SER A 96 21.63 -1.90 -1.16
CA SER A 96 21.36 -2.95 -2.13
C SER A 96 20.76 -4.22 -1.51
N ASN A 97 21.10 -4.53 -0.25
CA ASN A 97 20.49 -5.63 0.48
C ASN A 97 19.01 -5.39 0.80
N ILE A 98 18.58 -4.13 0.98
CA ILE A 98 17.18 -3.76 1.14
C ILE A 98 16.47 -3.93 -0.21
N VAL A 99 17.08 -3.50 -1.33
CA VAL A 99 16.53 -3.73 -2.68
C VAL A 99 16.22 -5.21 -2.89
N LYS A 100 17.20 -6.08 -2.65
CA LYS A 100 17.03 -7.54 -2.83
C LYS A 100 15.90 -8.11 -1.96
N LYS A 101 15.84 -7.72 -0.68
CA LYS A 101 14.77 -8.15 0.24
C LYS A 101 13.39 -7.64 -0.18
N THR A 102 13.31 -6.42 -0.69
CA THR A 102 12.07 -5.87 -1.22
C THR A 102 11.62 -6.68 -2.43
N LYS A 103 12.48 -6.89 -3.44
CA LYS A 103 12.16 -7.72 -4.60
C LYS A 103 11.64 -9.11 -4.20
N GLU A 104 12.34 -9.76 -3.28
CA GLU A 104 11.94 -11.06 -2.74
C GLU A 104 10.53 -11.03 -2.12
N ASN A 105 10.24 -10.04 -1.27
CA ASN A 105 8.94 -9.91 -0.61
C ASN A 105 7.80 -9.57 -1.59
N PHE A 106 8.08 -8.86 -2.68
CA PHE A 106 7.05 -8.40 -3.64
C PHE A 106 6.85 -9.33 -4.83
N LEU A 107 7.85 -10.13 -5.21
CA LEU A 107 7.88 -10.82 -6.51
C LEU A 107 8.07 -12.34 -6.42
N ASN A 108 8.39 -12.89 -5.25
CA ASN A 108 8.63 -14.34 -5.10
C ASN A 108 7.50 -15.03 -4.30
N PRO A 109 6.47 -15.61 -4.96
CA PRO A 109 5.39 -16.32 -4.30
C PRO A 109 5.84 -17.51 -3.44
N ALA A 110 6.97 -18.13 -3.76
CA ALA A 110 7.52 -19.25 -2.98
C ALA A 110 8.14 -18.79 -1.65
N SER A 111 8.38 -17.49 -1.48
CA SER A 111 8.97 -16.93 -0.27
C SER A 111 7.97 -16.92 0.87
N SER A 112 8.39 -17.34 2.06
CA SER A 112 7.58 -17.17 3.27
C SER A 112 7.26 -15.70 3.55
N LYS A 113 8.09 -14.77 3.05
CA LYS A 113 7.95 -13.32 3.18
C LYS A 113 7.18 -12.63 2.04
N TYR A 114 6.69 -13.39 1.06
CA TYR A 114 5.83 -12.85 -0.01
C TYR A 114 4.63 -12.10 0.59
N LEU A 115 4.30 -10.92 0.08
CA LEU A 115 3.35 -10.01 0.74
C LEU A 115 1.91 -10.12 0.23
N PHE A 116 1.70 -10.70 -0.94
CA PHE A 116 0.39 -10.78 -1.59
C PHE A 116 -0.25 -12.16 -1.42
N ALA A 117 -1.56 -12.23 -1.63
CA ALA A 117 -2.26 -13.48 -1.82
C ALA A 117 -1.73 -14.22 -3.07
N GLU A 118 -2.00 -15.53 -3.16
CA GLU A 118 -1.61 -16.34 -4.33
C GLU A 118 -2.18 -15.76 -5.64
N GLU A 119 -3.42 -15.25 -5.56
CA GLU A 119 -4.09 -14.54 -6.64
C GLU A 119 -4.54 -13.17 -6.13
N ILE A 120 -4.09 -12.10 -6.79
CA ILE A 120 -4.58 -10.74 -6.54
C ILE A 120 -5.79 -10.52 -7.45
N ASN A 121 -6.97 -10.31 -6.85
CA ASN A 121 -8.20 -9.99 -7.56
C ASN A 121 -8.72 -8.61 -7.16
N ILE A 122 -8.78 -7.70 -8.13
CA ILE A 122 -9.30 -6.34 -7.95
C ILE A 122 -10.35 -6.10 -9.02
N GLY A 123 -11.60 -5.90 -8.60
CA GLY A 123 -12.70 -5.61 -9.54
C GLY A 123 -13.08 -6.79 -10.44
N GLY A 124 -12.74 -8.03 -10.06
CA GLY A 124 -12.97 -9.23 -10.88
C GLY A 124 -11.80 -9.59 -11.79
N GLU A 125 -10.78 -8.73 -11.88
CA GLU A 125 -9.60 -8.96 -12.72
C GLU A 125 -8.42 -9.51 -11.91
N ARG A 126 -7.66 -10.41 -12.56
CA ARG A 126 -6.43 -10.99 -12.01
C ARG A 126 -5.26 -10.05 -12.26
N ILE A 127 -4.70 -9.50 -11.20
CA ILE A 127 -3.63 -8.51 -11.28
C ILE A 127 -2.29 -9.16 -10.98
N LYS A 128 -1.27 -8.83 -11.79
CA LYS A 128 0.12 -9.27 -11.55
C LYS A 128 0.92 -8.12 -10.96
N VAL A 129 1.88 -8.45 -10.11
CA VAL A 129 2.94 -7.54 -9.66
C VAL A 129 4.20 -7.91 -10.44
N LYS A 130 4.81 -6.93 -11.10
CA LYS A 130 5.98 -7.15 -11.96
C LYS A 130 7.03 -6.10 -11.64
N GLU A 131 8.29 -6.50 -11.74
CA GLU A 131 9.39 -5.53 -11.85
C GLU A 131 9.59 -5.17 -13.31
N VAL A 132 9.69 -3.87 -13.60
CA VAL A 132 10.05 -3.36 -14.92
C VAL A 132 11.43 -2.71 -14.89
N SER A 133 12.16 -2.79 -16.00
CA SER A 133 13.50 -2.20 -16.11
C SER A 133 13.46 -0.68 -16.35
N ASN A 134 12.35 -0.19 -16.90
CA ASN A 134 12.09 1.22 -17.20
C ASN A 134 10.56 1.45 -17.38
N PHE A 135 10.13 2.71 -17.51
CA PHE A 135 8.70 3.06 -17.62
C PHE A 135 8.08 2.90 -19.02
N GLN A 136 8.83 2.42 -20.02
CA GLN A 136 8.31 2.13 -21.35
C GLN A 136 7.73 0.70 -21.43
N ASP A 137 8.22 -0.22 -20.60
CA ASP A 137 7.81 -1.63 -20.55
C ASP A 137 6.62 -1.87 -19.58
N VAL A 138 5.74 -0.89 -19.42
CA VAL A 138 4.63 -0.92 -18.45
C VAL A 138 3.48 -1.76 -18.98
N ASP A 139 2.94 -2.64 -18.14
CA ASP A 139 1.68 -3.35 -18.39
C ASP A 139 0.54 -2.59 -17.69
N GLU A 140 -0.37 -2.02 -18.47
CA GLU A 140 -1.53 -1.26 -17.97
C GLU A 140 -2.47 -2.10 -17.09
N ASN A 141 -2.38 -3.42 -17.15
CA ASN A 141 -3.19 -4.33 -16.34
C ASN A 141 -2.39 -4.95 -15.18
N ALA A 142 -1.21 -4.42 -14.88
CA ALA A 142 -0.35 -4.85 -13.79
C ALA A 142 0.01 -3.72 -12.82
N ILE A 143 0.51 -4.13 -11.65
CA ILE A 143 1.27 -3.29 -10.74
C ILE A 143 2.74 -3.40 -11.17
N ASN A 144 3.32 -2.28 -11.64
CA ASN A 144 4.66 -2.17 -12.22
C ASN A 144 5.61 -1.44 -11.28
#